data_AF-A0A5C7MIC8-F1
#
_entry.id   AF-A0A5C7MIC8-F1
#
_cell.length_a   1.000
_cell.length_b   1.000
_cell.length_c   1.000
_cell.angle_alpha   90.00
_cell.angle_beta   90.00
_cell.angle_gamma   90.00
#
_symmetry.space_group_name_H-M   'P 1'
#
loop_
_entity.id
_entity.type
_entity.pdbx_description
1 polymer ?
#
loop_
_entity_poly.entity_id
_entity_poly.type
_entity_poly.pdbx_seq_one_letter_code
_entity_poly.pdbx_strand_id
1 'polypeptide(L)'
;MRDQLSAPAINVATFPYRRKWTQAELDGVYDRFEKIRDVLTDAVGPTGQTVYIDPGIVAILALHASLAGTDVHEDQAFIESRVRPDASGMFANTIEWRVKGEFGPDDPPTPKAEIDAKAEQVRREMREQVDPEVLAALYAKIGEEFLAETRANQSSGKRVEQEG
;
A
#
# COMPACT_ATOMS: atom_id res chain seq x y z
N MET A 1 -17.76 41.27 4.77
CA MET A 1 -17.37 40.62 3.50
C MET A 1 -16.12 39.82 3.81
N ARG A 2 -16.22 38.50 4.00
CA ARG A 2 -15.03 37.66 4.21
C ARG A 2 -14.50 37.33 2.84
N ASP A 3 -13.31 37.82 2.50
CA ASP A 3 -12.60 37.37 1.31
C ASP A 3 -12.50 35.85 1.38
N GLN A 4 -13.09 35.21 0.37
CA GLN A 4 -13.02 33.77 0.19
C GLN A 4 -11.57 33.47 -0.21
N LEU A 5 -10.73 33.17 0.77
CA LEU A 5 -9.35 32.73 0.57
C LEU A 5 -9.40 31.41 -0.20
N SER A 6 -9.41 31.51 -1.53
CA SER A 6 -9.22 30.37 -2.40
C SER A 6 -7.80 29.86 -2.16
N ALA A 7 -7.66 28.64 -1.64
CA ALA A 7 -6.36 28.01 -1.50
C ALA A 7 -5.69 27.95 -2.88
N PRO A 8 -4.39 28.28 -3.00
CA PRO A 8 -3.70 28.24 -4.27
C PRO A 8 -3.78 26.83 -4.86
N ALA A 9 -4.06 26.72 -6.16
CA ALA A 9 -4.15 25.44 -6.84
C ALA A 9 -2.79 24.72 -6.77
N ILE A 10 -2.74 23.61 -6.03
CA ILE A 10 -1.55 22.78 -5.89
C ILE A 10 -1.40 21.92 -7.14
N ASN A 11 -0.28 22.04 -7.84
CA ASN A 11 0.15 21.20 -8.95
C ASN A 11 1.64 20.85 -8.81
N VAL A 12 2.19 20.02 -9.69
CA VAL A 12 3.62 19.61 -9.64
C VAL A 12 4.62 20.77 -9.67
N ALA A 13 4.26 21.93 -10.23
CA ALA A 13 5.08 23.14 -10.21
C ALA A 13 4.90 23.96 -8.93
N THR A 14 3.70 23.98 -8.35
CA THR A 14 3.35 24.73 -7.13
C THR A 14 3.33 23.88 -5.86
N PHE A 15 3.78 22.63 -5.94
CA PHE A 15 3.79 21.71 -4.81
C PHE A 15 4.66 22.29 -3.68
N PRO A 16 4.07 22.57 -2.50
CA PRO A 16 4.69 23.41 -1.47
C PRO A 16 6.03 22.87 -0.94
N TYR A 17 6.25 21.57 -1.11
CA TYR A 17 7.40 20.85 -0.58
C TYR A 17 8.52 20.59 -1.60
N ARG A 18 8.38 21.06 -2.84
CA ARG A 18 9.36 20.78 -3.90
C ARG A 18 10.77 21.26 -3.52
N ARG A 19 11.72 20.32 -3.47
CA ARG A 19 13.15 20.56 -3.13
C ARG A 19 13.38 21.23 -1.77
N LYS A 20 12.46 21.06 -0.81
CA LYS A 20 12.57 21.66 0.53
C LYS A 20 13.36 20.80 1.52
N TRP A 21 13.60 19.54 1.19
CA TRP A 21 14.27 18.57 2.06
C TRP A 21 15.48 17.95 1.38
N THR A 22 16.45 17.58 2.20
CA THR A 22 17.58 16.73 1.82
C THR A 22 17.12 15.29 1.60
N GLN A 23 17.93 14.48 0.91
CA GLN A 23 17.61 13.07 0.71
C GLN A 23 17.51 12.32 2.05
N ALA A 24 18.41 12.58 3.00
CA ALA A 24 18.38 11.93 4.32
C ALA A 24 17.10 12.24 5.12
N GLU A 25 16.58 13.47 5.03
CA GLU A 25 15.29 13.82 5.65
C GLU A 25 14.13 13.10 4.97
N LEU A 26 14.17 12.93 3.64
CA LEU A 26 13.18 12.17 2.89
C LEU A 26 13.22 10.69 3.24
N ASP A 27 14.39 10.09 3.42
CA ASP A 27 14.54 8.68 3.77
C ASP A 27 13.81 8.39 5.09
N GLY A 28 14.01 9.23 6.12
CA GLY A 28 13.27 9.10 7.37
C GLY A 28 11.75 9.32 7.25
N VAL A 29 11.30 10.16 6.31
CA VAL A 29 9.86 10.31 6.00
C VAL A 29 9.31 9.06 5.33
N TYR A 30 10.06 8.46 4.41
CA TYR A 30 9.66 7.24 3.72
C TYR A 30 9.63 6.03 4.66
N ASP A 31 10.57 5.93 5.60
CA ASP A 31 10.56 4.88 6.61
C ASP A 31 9.28 4.93 7.47
N ARG A 32 8.86 6.13 7.92
CA ARG A 32 7.60 6.29 8.66
C ARG A 32 6.38 6.06 7.76
N PHE A 33 6.43 6.54 6.53
CA PHE A 33 5.37 6.35 5.54
C PHE A 33 5.06 4.86 5.33
N GLU A 34 6.07 4.02 5.12
CA GLU A 34 5.88 2.58 4.90
C GLU A 34 5.22 1.91 6.12
N LYS A 35 5.70 2.23 7.34
CA LYS A 35 5.09 1.71 8.59
C LYS A 35 3.62 2.13 8.74
N ILE A 36 3.32 3.40 8.50
CA ILE A 36 1.95 3.92 8.63
C ILE A 36 1.05 3.31 7.54
N ARG A 37 1.57 3.17 6.31
CA ARG A 37 0.84 2.55 5.21
C ARG A 37 0.46 1.11 5.55
N ASP A 38 1.38 0.35 6.13
CA ASP A 38 1.14 -1.02 6.57
C ASP A 38 0.05 -1.09 7.65
N VAL A 39 0.07 -0.19 8.64
CA VAL A 39 -0.95 -0.14 9.71
C VAL A 39 -2.33 0.27 9.20
N LEU A 40 -2.40 1.12 8.16
CA LEU A 40 -3.65 1.58 7.58
C LEU A 40 -4.24 0.62 6.54
N THR A 41 -3.46 -0.36 6.06
CA THR A 41 -3.92 -1.34 5.08
C THR A 41 -4.87 -2.34 5.73
N ASP A 42 -6.04 -2.54 5.11
CA ASP A 42 -7.16 -3.34 5.63
C ASP A 42 -7.56 -2.98 7.07
N ALA A 43 -7.48 -1.68 7.42
CA ALA A 43 -7.78 -1.19 8.76
C ALA A 43 -9.14 -1.67 9.28
N VAL A 44 -9.21 -2.04 10.56
CA VAL A 44 -10.44 -2.52 11.20
C VAL A 44 -11.02 -1.47 12.15
N GLY A 45 -12.34 -1.32 12.13
CA GLY A 45 -13.07 -0.47 13.06
C GLY A 45 -13.30 -1.12 14.44
N PRO A 46 -13.89 -0.40 15.39
CA PRO A 46 -14.05 -0.85 16.78
C PRO A 46 -14.94 -2.09 16.96
N THR A 47 -15.73 -2.45 15.95
CA THR A 47 -16.57 -3.67 15.96
C THR A 47 -16.02 -4.77 15.04
N GLY A 48 -14.76 -4.66 14.61
CA GLY A 48 -14.08 -5.63 13.76
C GLY A 48 -14.41 -5.55 12.27
N GLN A 49 -15.17 -4.54 11.84
CA GLN A 49 -15.47 -4.32 10.43
C GLN A 49 -14.22 -3.84 9.69
N THR A 50 -13.85 -4.53 8.60
CA THR A 50 -12.81 -4.07 7.69
C THR A 50 -13.26 -2.79 6.98
N VAL A 51 -12.41 -1.77 7.01
CA VAL A 51 -12.59 -0.52 6.30
C VAL A 51 -11.92 -0.65 4.95
N TYR A 52 -12.71 -0.68 3.89
CA TYR A 52 -12.20 -0.70 2.53
C TYR A 52 -11.77 0.71 2.12
N ILE A 53 -10.49 1.01 2.31
CA ILE A 53 -9.86 2.23 1.83
C ILE A 53 -9.07 1.89 0.57
N ASP A 54 -9.28 2.63 -0.51
CA ASP A 54 -8.49 2.48 -1.72
C ASP A 54 -6.97 2.62 -1.41
N PRO A 55 -6.09 1.75 -1.94
CA PRO A 55 -4.66 1.79 -1.64
C PRO A 55 -3.99 3.14 -1.94
N GLY A 56 -4.46 3.86 -2.96
CA GLY A 56 -3.99 5.20 -3.28
C GLY A 56 -4.34 6.22 -2.19
N ILE A 57 -5.53 6.13 -1.62
CA ILE A 57 -5.94 6.97 -0.48
C ILE A 57 -5.10 6.62 0.76
N VAL A 58 -4.88 5.33 1.04
CA VAL A 58 -4.00 4.89 2.15
C VAL A 58 -2.60 5.50 2.00
N ALA A 59 -2.02 5.46 0.80
CA ALA A 59 -0.71 6.05 0.54
C ALA A 59 -0.69 7.58 0.76
N ILE A 60 -1.74 8.30 0.34
CA ILE A 60 -1.84 9.75 0.57
C ILE A 60 -1.91 10.06 2.06
N LEU A 61 -2.74 9.32 2.83
CA LEU A 61 -2.89 9.52 4.27
C LEU A 61 -1.60 9.20 5.01
N ALA A 62 -0.94 8.09 4.66
CA ALA A 62 0.32 7.68 5.27
C ALA A 62 1.43 8.71 5.01
N LEU A 63 1.52 9.25 3.79
CA LEU A 63 2.51 10.28 3.46
C LEU A 63 2.24 11.59 4.20
N HIS A 64 0.98 11.99 4.30
CA HIS A 64 0.61 13.17 5.08
C HIS A 64 0.98 13.01 6.57
N ALA A 65 0.65 11.86 7.15
CA ALA A 65 0.96 11.55 8.55
C ALA A 65 2.47 11.51 8.82
N SER A 66 3.25 10.89 7.92
CA SER A 66 4.72 10.82 8.07
C SER A 66 5.40 12.20 7.99
N LEU A 67 4.87 13.09 7.14
CA LEU A 67 5.27 14.49 7.05
C LEU A 67 4.85 15.32 8.28
N ALA A 68 3.71 14.98 8.89
CA ALA A 68 3.23 15.61 10.12
C ALA A 68 3.97 15.14 11.38
N GLY A 69 4.87 14.15 11.26
CA GLY A 69 5.64 13.60 12.36
C GLY A 69 4.96 12.45 13.11
N THR A 70 3.88 11.90 12.57
CA THR A 70 3.29 10.66 13.08
C THR A 70 4.24 9.49 12.84
N ASP A 71 4.26 8.53 13.77
CA ASP A 71 5.01 7.28 13.66
C ASP A 71 4.21 6.14 14.31
N VAL A 72 4.69 4.91 14.13
CA VAL A 72 4.12 3.69 14.71
C VAL A 72 4.98 3.24 15.89
N HIS A 73 4.35 3.10 17.06
CA HIS A 73 4.98 2.63 18.29
C HIS A 73 4.45 1.23 18.62
N GLU A 74 5.18 0.19 18.18
CA GLU A 74 4.76 -1.20 18.32
C GLU A 74 4.54 -1.63 19.77
N ASP A 75 5.31 -1.07 20.71
CA ASP A 75 5.18 -1.31 22.15
C ASP A 75 3.86 -0.79 22.73
N GLN A 76 3.26 0.22 22.09
CA GLN A 76 1.98 0.81 22.50
C GLN A 76 0.77 0.22 21.76
N ALA A 77 1.00 -0.63 20.74
CA ALA A 77 -0.08 -1.21 19.96
C ALA A 77 -0.88 -2.25 20.78
N PHE A 78 -2.20 -2.27 20.63
CA PHE A 78 -3.10 -3.27 21.24
C PHE A 78 -3.47 -4.42 20.29
N ILE A 79 -3.28 -4.20 18.99
CA ILE A 79 -3.54 -5.17 17.94
C ILE A 79 -2.23 -5.54 17.23
N GLU A 80 -2.25 -6.68 16.57
CA GLU A 80 -1.19 -7.16 15.69
C GLU A 80 -1.81 -7.70 14.40
N SER A 81 -1.03 -7.69 13.33
CA SER A 81 -1.48 -8.07 11.99
C SER A 81 -0.73 -9.28 11.46
N ARG A 82 -1.40 -10.10 10.64
CA ARG A 82 -0.75 -11.15 9.82
C ARG A 82 -1.32 -11.19 8.42
N VAL A 83 -0.46 -11.44 7.44
CA VAL A 83 -0.89 -11.65 6.05
C VAL A 83 -1.47 -13.05 5.92
N ARG A 84 -2.72 -13.13 5.43
CA ARG A 84 -3.40 -14.37 5.11
C ARG A 84 -4.12 -14.29 3.77
N PRO A 85 -4.26 -15.44 3.09
CA PRO A 85 -5.28 -15.56 2.06
C PRO A 85 -6.64 -15.27 2.68
N ASP A 86 -7.46 -14.50 1.98
CA ASP A 86 -8.85 -14.30 2.41
C ASP A 86 -9.63 -15.63 2.42
N ALA A 87 -10.75 -15.68 3.14
CA ALA A 87 -11.54 -16.90 3.29
C ALA A 87 -12.09 -17.44 1.95
N SER A 88 -12.19 -16.58 0.93
CA SER A 88 -12.63 -16.97 -0.41
C SER A 88 -11.48 -17.39 -1.34
N GLY A 89 -10.22 -17.20 -0.93
CA GLY A 89 -9.02 -17.43 -1.74
C GLY A 89 -8.86 -16.47 -2.92
N MET A 90 -9.67 -15.42 -2.99
CA MET A 90 -9.68 -14.40 -4.04
C MET A 90 -8.57 -13.36 -3.85
N PHE A 91 -8.16 -13.09 -2.62
CA PHE A 91 -7.12 -12.13 -2.27
C PHE A 91 -6.02 -12.84 -1.48
N ALA A 92 -4.87 -13.03 -2.13
CA ALA A 92 -3.75 -13.79 -1.55
C ALA A 92 -3.04 -13.07 -0.38
N ASN A 93 -3.24 -11.75 -0.23
CA ASN A 93 -2.44 -10.88 0.63
C ASN A 93 -3.29 -10.02 1.59
N THR A 94 -4.45 -10.51 2.04
CA THR A 94 -5.28 -9.76 2.99
C THR A 94 -4.60 -9.68 4.36
N ILE A 95 -4.67 -8.52 4.99
CA ILE A 95 -4.13 -8.32 6.33
C ILE A 95 -5.22 -8.62 7.36
N GLU A 96 -5.01 -9.67 8.15
CA GLU A 96 -5.85 -10.00 9.29
C GLU A 96 -5.33 -9.27 10.54
N TRP A 97 -6.20 -8.47 11.17
CA TRP A 97 -5.92 -7.75 12.42
C TRP A 97 -6.61 -8.44 13.60
N ARG A 98 -5.88 -8.70 14.69
CA ARG A 98 -6.41 -9.28 15.94
C ARG A 98 -5.83 -8.59 17.16
N VAL A 99 -6.43 -8.81 18.34
CA VAL A 99 -5.84 -8.35 19.59
C VAL A 99 -4.52 -9.08 19.82
N LYS A 100 -3.53 -8.38 20.35
CA LYS A 100 -2.23 -8.98 20.68
C LYS A 100 -2.39 -10.22 21.55
N GLY A 101 -1.77 -11.33 21.11
CA GLY A 101 -1.82 -12.61 21.79
C GLY A 101 -2.99 -13.53 21.39
N GLU A 102 -3.89 -13.08 20.52
CA GLU A 102 -4.96 -13.95 19.98
C GLU A 102 -4.50 -14.82 18.81
N PHE A 103 -3.32 -14.55 18.24
CA PHE A 103 -2.74 -15.47 17.27
C PHE A 103 -2.14 -16.68 17.97
N GLY A 104 -2.61 -17.87 17.60
CA GLY A 104 -2.13 -19.13 18.16
C GLY A 104 -0.74 -19.53 17.64
N PRO A 105 -0.07 -20.49 18.30
CA PRO A 105 1.18 -21.07 17.82
C PRO A 105 1.02 -21.79 16.47
N ASP A 106 -0.18 -22.25 16.14
CA ASP A 106 -0.53 -22.90 14.86
C ASP A 106 -1.14 -21.92 13.84
N ASP A 107 -1.18 -20.62 14.14
CA ASP A 107 -1.39 -19.61 13.12
C ASP A 107 0.00 -19.24 12.58
N PRO A 108 0.51 -19.79 11.47
CA PRO A 108 1.72 -19.22 10.88
C PRO A 108 1.33 -17.90 10.19
N PRO A 109 1.99 -16.76 10.47
CA PRO A 109 1.98 -15.67 9.50
C PRO A 109 2.58 -16.21 8.20
N THR A 110 2.13 -15.74 7.03
CA THR A 110 3.06 -15.68 5.91
C THR A 110 3.96 -14.49 6.22
N PRO A 111 5.25 -14.66 6.58
CA PRO A 111 6.03 -13.51 6.98
C PRO A 111 6.20 -12.66 5.74
N LYS A 112 5.61 -11.45 5.74
CA LYS A 112 5.78 -10.47 4.66
C LYS A 112 7.27 -10.31 4.30
N ALA A 113 8.13 -10.32 5.31
CA ALA A 113 9.59 -10.34 5.16
C ALA A 113 10.13 -11.57 4.39
N GLU A 114 9.56 -12.76 4.55
CA GLU A 114 9.95 -13.95 3.79
C GLU A 114 9.43 -13.88 2.34
N ILE A 115 8.22 -13.36 2.12
CA ILE A 115 7.69 -13.11 0.78
C ILE A 115 8.54 -12.06 0.07
N ASP A 116 8.84 -10.94 0.72
CA ASP A 116 9.63 -9.83 0.17
C ASP A 116 11.08 -10.28 -0.10
N ALA A 117 11.70 -11.02 0.82
CA ALA A 117 13.03 -11.59 0.62
C ALA A 117 13.04 -12.57 -0.57
N LYS A 118 11.99 -13.39 -0.71
CA LYS A 118 11.85 -14.33 -1.82
C LYS A 118 11.55 -13.62 -3.14
N ALA A 119 10.76 -12.55 -3.13
CA ALA A 119 10.48 -11.72 -4.29
C ALA A 119 11.75 -11.02 -4.80
N GLU A 120 12.56 -10.44 -3.91
CA GLU A 120 13.82 -9.81 -4.29
C GLU A 120 14.86 -10.85 -4.73
N GLN A 121 14.87 -12.04 -4.13
CA GLN A 121 15.70 -13.16 -4.60
C GLN A 121 15.32 -13.57 -6.03
N VAL A 122 14.02 -13.81 -6.30
CA VAL A 122 13.53 -14.18 -7.64
C VAL A 122 13.85 -13.07 -8.66
N ARG A 123 13.68 -11.81 -8.28
CA ARG A 123 14.03 -10.66 -9.13
C ARG A 123 15.52 -10.64 -9.49
N ARG A 124 16.39 -10.91 -8.51
CA ARG A 124 17.84 -10.99 -8.72
C ARG A 124 18.20 -12.16 -9.64
N GLU A 125 17.64 -13.33 -9.39
CA GLU A 125 17.86 -14.52 -10.22
C GLU A 125 17.39 -14.29 -11.66
N MET A 126 16.22 -13.66 -11.86
CA MET A 126 15.75 -13.27 -13.19
C MET A 126 16.72 -12.32 -13.89
N ARG A 127 17.32 -11.36 -13.17
CA ARG A 127 18.28 -10.41 -13.75
C ARG A 127 19.61 -11.05 -14.14
N GLU A 128 20.02 -12.08 -13.41
CA GLU A 128 21.31 -12.75 -13.60
C GLU A 128 21.24 -13.89 -14.62
N GLN A 129 20.09 -14.57 -14.72
CA GLN A 129 19.94 -15.82 -15.48
C GLN A 129 19.11 -15.67 -16.76
N VAL A 130 18.32 -14.60 -16.90
CA VAL A 130 17.50 -14.37 -18.10
C VAL A 130 18.23 -13.40 -19.02
N ASP A 131 18.22 -13.72 -20.32
CA ASP A 131 18.75 -12.83 -21.36
C ASP A 131 18.07 -11.45 -21.27
N PRO A 132 18.84 -10.33 -21.32
CA PRO A 132 18.28 -8.98 -21.21
C PRO A 132 17.15 -8.67 -22.20
N GLU A 133 17.19 -9.21 -23.42
CA GLU A 133 16.13 -9.00 -24.42
C GLU A 133 14.85 -9.76 -24.05
N VAL A 134 14.99 -10.96 -23.49
CA VAL A 134 13.86 -11.77 -23.00
C VAL A 134 13.23 -11.14 -21.76
N LEU A 135 14.06 -10.62 -20.86
CA LEU A 135 13.61 -9.93 -19.65
C LEU A 135 12.86 -8.63 -19.99
N ALA A 136 13.35 -7.87 -20.97
CA ALA A 136 12.66 -6.68 -21.47
C ALA A 136 11.30 -7.00 -22.10
N ALA A 137 11.22 -8.07 -22.91
CA ALA A 137 9.96 -8.53 -23.48
C ALA A 137 8.98 -9.03 -22.41
N LEU A 138 9.47 -9.69 -21.36
CA LEU A 138 8.66 -10.11 -20.22
C LEU A 138 8.07 -8.92 -19.46
N TYR A 139 8.88 -7.90 -19.14
CA TYR A 139 8.38 -6.69 -18.49
C TYR A 139 7.36 -5.92 -19.34
N ALA A 140 7.55 -5.88 -20.66
CA ALA A 140 6.58 -5.27 -21.56
C ALA A 140 5.21 -5.98 -21.48
N LYS A 141 5.21 -7.33 -21.51
CA LYS A 141 3.99 -8.13 -21.38
C LYS A 141 3.29 -7.95 -20.03
N ILE A 142 4.04 -7.97 -18.93
CA ILE A 142 3.49 -7.73 -17.58
C ILE A 142 2.83 -6.33 -17.51
N GLY A 143 3.46 -5.31 -18.09
CA GLY A 143 2.89 -3.96 -18.15
C GLY A 143 1.62 -3.89 -19.00
N GLU A 144 1.57 -4.60 -20.12
CA GLU A 144 0.37 -4.71 -20.96
C GLU A 144 -0.79 -5.41 -20.23
N GLU A 145 -0.52 -6.51 -19.53
CA GLU A 145 -1.50 -7.25 -18.72
C GLU A 145 -2.05 -6.38 -17.59
N PHE A 146 -1.19 -5.68 -16.84
CA PHE A 146 -1.60 -4.75 -15.79
C PHE A 146 -2.53 -3.64 -16.32
N LEU A 147 -2.22 -3.07 -17.49
CA LEU A 147 -3.07 -2.06 -18.12
C LEU A 147 -4.41 -2.63 -18.61
N ALA A 148 -4.42 -3.88 -19.08
CA ALA A 148 -5.64 -4.56 -19.50
C ALA A 148 -6.56 -4.84 -18.30
N GLU A 149 -6.02 -5.34 -17.19
CA GLU A 149 -6.75 -5.58 -15.94
C GLU A 149 -7.32 -4.28 -15.35
N THR A 150 -6.50 -3.22 -15.32
CA THR A 150 -6.93 -1.90 -14.84
C THR A 150 -8.13 -1.37 -15.64
N ARG A 151 -8.12 -1.55 -16.97
CA ARG A 151 -9.25 -1.15 -17.84
C ARG A 151 -10.49 -2.03 -17.64
N ALA A 152 -10.31 -3.32 -17.42
CA ALA A 152 -11.42 -4.25 -17.17
C ALA A 152 -12.13 -3.98 -15.83
N ASN A 153 -11.38 -3.59 -14.80
CA ASN A 153 -11.94 -3.21 -13.51
C ASN A 153 -12.69 -1.86 -13.59
N GLN A 154 -12.19 -0.90 -14.37
CA GLN A 154 -12.88 0.38 -14.60
C GLN A 154 -14.20 0.23 -15.39
N SER A 155 -14.29 -0.70 -16.33
CA SER A 155 -15.53 -0.94 -17.09
C SER A 155 -16.59 -1.71 -16.29
N SER A 156 -16.17 -2.55 -15.33
CA SER A 156 -17.06 -3.28 -14.44
C SER A 156 -17.70 -2.39 -13.36
N GLY A 157 -16.98 -1.39 -12.85
CA GLY A 157 -17.53 -0.41 -11.89
C GLY A 157 -18.60 0.52 -12.48
N LYS A 158 -18.56 0.79 -13.79
CA LYS A 158 -19.57 1.63 -14.47
C LYS A 158 -20.93 0.95 -14.69
N ARG A 159 -21.01 -0.37 -14.53
CA ARG A 159 -22.25 -1.12 -14.82
C ARG A 159 -23.27 -1.10 -13.67
N VAL A 160 -22.84 -0.72 -12.46
CA VAL A 160 -23.70 -0.67 -11.27
C VAL A 160 -24.47 0.67 -11.15
N GLU A 161 -23.99 1.74 -11.79
CA GLU A 161 -24.63 3.07 -11.71
C GLU A 161 -25.78 3.30 -12.71
N GLN A 162 -26.12 2.34 -13.58
CA GLN A 162 -27.19 2.50 -14.59
C GLN A 162 -28.50 1.78 -14.27
N GLU A 163 -28.63 1.13 -13.12
CA GLU A 163 -29.89 0.58 -12.62
C GLU A 163 -30.23 1.18 -11.25
N GLY A 164 -30.63 2.46 -11.25
CA GLY A 164 -31.16 3.20 -10.11
C GLY A 164 -32.10 4.29 -10.55
#